data_AF-A0A7S1M991-F1
#
_entry.id   AF-A0A7S1M991-F1
#
_cell.length_a   1.000
_cell.length_b   1.000
_cell.length_c   1.000
_cell.angle_alpha   90.00
_cell.angle_beta   90.00
_cell.angle_gamma   90.00
#
_symmetry.space_group_name_H-M   'P 1'
#
loop_
_entity.id
_entity.type
_entity.pdbx_description
1 polymer ?
#
loop_
_entity_poly.entity_id
_entity_poly.type
_entity_poly.pdbx_seq_one_letter_code
_entity_poly.pdbx_strand_id
1 'polypeptide(L)'
;MAPFKSAAIVRVDTWHGGTTVPIRPVPARNSATGSHFFASVSVDVATGSVWFVPFEAGLLVRVNESNNLVDTFSDWPDEVNADPCFYGSAIDRRGVLWLVPYNAAAIVSVTIRGADVGRMRAHALPSLSKSSSLFIGCGYDRHRDVLWLIAHTSPSLVKVDTVSGLAEIAPTQWPAELGSGFPLQIYKFCEGCVTPGGQSLWMVPYSSKLPVRLDFETEA
;
A
#
# COMPACT_ATOMS: atom_id res chain seq x y z
N MET A 1 3.67 15.14 -0.97
CA MET A 1 5.00 15.33 -1.58
C MET A 1 6.04 15.04 -0.50
N ALA A 2 6.57 13.81 -0.45
CA ALA A 2 7.57 13.39 0.54
C ALA A 2 9.01 13.55 -0.02
N PRO A 3 10.05 13.79 0.80
CA PRO A 3 11.37 14.21 0.32
C PRO A 3 12.16 13.08 -0.35
N PHE A 4 12.73 13.38 -1.52
CA PHE A 4 13.11 12.44 -2.57
C PHE A 4 14.52 11.82 -2.49
N LYS A 5 15.41 12.22 -1.57
CA LYS A 5 16.67 11.52 -1.29
C LYS A 5 17.08 11.81 0.15
N SER A 6 16.56 11.06 1.12
CA SER A 6 16.91 11.27 2.52
C SER A 6 17.64 10.05 3.08
N ALA A 7 18.86 10.28 3.59
CA ALA A 7 19.62 9.29 4.37
C ALA A 7 19.10 9.17 5.82
N ALA A 8 17.98 9.83 6.15
CA ALA A 8 17.42 9.88 7.47
C ALA A 8 15.90 10.02 7.45
N ILE A 9 15.25 9.44 8.46
CA ILE A 9 13.83 9.68 8.72
C ILE A 9 13.73 10.86 9.69
N VAL A 10 12.93 11.86 9.35
CA VAL A 10 12.70 13.03 10.20
C VAL A 10 11.33 12.88 10.84
N ARG A 11 11.29 12.92 12.17
CA ARG A 11 10.04 12.97 12.94
C ARG A 11 9.77 14.41 13.34
N VAL A 12 8.53 14.85 13.10
CA VAL A 12 8.04 16.20 13.46
C VAL A 12 7.08 16.05 14.64
N ASP A 13 7.30 16.85 15.68
CA ASP A 13 6.32 17.04 16.74
C ASP A 13 5.20 17.94 16.21
N THR A 14 4.00 17.38 16.07
CA THR A 14 2.82 18.07 15.54
C THR A 14 2.22 19.08 16.52
N TRP A 15 2.55 19.01 17.81
CA TRP A 15 2.02 19.92 18.83
C TRP A 15 2.84 21.20 18.94
N HIS A 16 4.17 21.09 18.80
CA HIS A 16 5.09 22.21 18.99
C HIS A 16 5.82 22.63 17.71
N GLY A 17 5.63 21.91 16.60
CA GLY A 17 6.29 22.18 15.32
C GLY A 17 7.80 21.90 15.32
N GLY A 18 8.34 21.34 16.40
CA GLY A 18 9.76 21.00 16.51
C GLY A 18 10.11 19.78 15.66
N THR A 19 11.24 19.83 14.97
CA THR A 19 11.84 18.64 14.35
C THR A 19 12.71 17.94 15.38
N THR A 20 12.58 16.61 15.46
CA THR A 20 13.45 15.79 16.31
C THR A 20 14.70 15.36 15.54
N VAL A 21 15.69 14.83 16.27
CA VAL A 21 16.94 14.33 15.69
C VAL A 21 16.64 13.30 14.60
N PRO A 22 17.23 13.42 13.39
CA PRO A 22 16.98 12.48 12.31
C PRO A 22 17.37 11.04 12.72
N ILE A 23 16.47 10.09 12.48
CA ILE A 23 16.74 8.66 12.71
C ILE A 23 17.71 8.20 11.61
N ARG A 24 18.91 7.78 12.02
CA ARG A 24 20.00 7.33 11.15
C ARG A 24 20.63 6.04 11.70
N PRO A 25 21.20 5.19 10.82
CA PRO A 25 21.09 5.22 9.35
C PRO A 25 19.87 4.43 8.86
N VAL A 26 19.24 4.87 7.78
CA VAL A 26 18.39 3.98 6.97
C VAL A 26 19.30 3.34 5.93
N PRO A 27 19.53 2.02 5.95
CA PRO A 27 20.31 1.36 4.91
C PRO A 27 19.58 1.60 3.58
N ALA A 28 20.20 2.30 2.64
CA ALA A 28 19.74 2.33 1.25
C ALA A 28 20.62 1.35 0.49
N ARG A 29 20.07 0.22 0.03
CA ARG A 29 20.74 -0.51 -1.05
C ARG A 29 20.57 0.31 -2.33
N ASN A 30 21.70 0.66 -2.93
CA ASN A 30 21.81 1.41 -4.16
C ASN A 30 20.91 0.84 -5.27
N SER A 31 20.00 1.66 -5.80
CA SER A 31 19.83 1.74 -7.24
C SER A 31 20.44 3.08 -7.68
N ALA A 32 21.34 3.05 -8.65
CA ALA A 32 22.21 4.18 -9.02
C ALA A 32 21.47 5.38 -9.65
N THR A 33 20.13 5.38 -9.68
CA THR A 33 19.33 6.33 -10.46
C THR A 33 17.99 6.73 -9.85
N GLY A 34 17.52 6.07 -8.78
CA GLY A 34 16.19 6.32 -8.22
C GLY A 34 16.04 7.65 -7.48
N SER A 35 14.90 8.32 -7.63
CA SER A 35 14.51 9.50 -6.86
C SER A 35 13.41 9.21 -5.82
N HIS A 36 12.95 7.96 -5.67
CA HIS A 36 11.80 7.62 -4.82
C HIS A 36 12.04 6.32 -4.02
N PHE A 37 12.65 6.41 -2.83
CA PHE A 37 12.91 5.22 -2.02
C PHE A 37 11.62 4.59 -1.47
N PHE A 38 10.72 5.41 -0.92
CA PHE A 38 9.48 4.96 -0.28
C PHE A 38 8.28 5.76 -0.79
N ALA A 39 7.15 5.10 -1.00
CA ALA A 39 5.93 5.72 -1.52
C ALA A 39 4.85 5.95 -0.44
N SER A 40 4.82 5.12 0.60
CA SER A 40 3.85 5.26 1.70
C SER A 40 4.39 4.70 3.01
N VAL A 41 3.58 4.86 4.06
CA VAL A 41 3.84 4.28 5.38
C VAL A 41 2.60 3.55 5.89
N SER A 42 2.81 2.52 6.69
CA SER A 42 1.80 1.84 7.50
C SER A 42 2.19 1.89 8.97
N VAL A 43 1.24 2.19 9.86
CA VAL A 43 1.49 2.28 11.30
C VAL A 43 0.87 1.09 12.02
N ASP A 44 1.70 0.25 12.63
CA ASP A 44 1.23 -0.76 13.57
C ASP A 44 0.98 -0.11 14.94
N VAL A 45 -0.26 0.34 15.13
CA VAL A 45 -0.70 1.00 16.37
C VAL A 45 -0.54 0.12 17.62
N ALA A 46 -0.46 -1.20 17.49
CA ALA A 46 -0.29 -2.09 18.64
C ALA A 46 1.15 -2.08 19.17
N THR A 47 2.13 -1.83 18.30
CA THR A 47 3.56 -1.83 18.66
C THR A 47 4.20 -0.45 18.59
N GLY A 48 3.50 0.55 18.03
CA GLY A 48 4.08 1.86 17.74
C GLY A 48 5.17 1.77 16.67
N SER A 49 5.04 0.82 15.72
CA SER A 49 6.01 0.65 14.64
C SER A 49 5.51 1.30 13.36
N VAL A 50 6.37 2.06 12.68
CA VAL A 50 6.12 2.64 11.36
C VAL A 50 6.85 1.81 10.33
N TRP A 51 6.11 1.31 9.35
CA TRP A 51 6.61 0.52 8.23
C TRP A 51 6.64 1.39 6.97
N PHE A 52 7.81 1.53 6.35
CA PHE A 52 8.00 2.34 5.14
C PHE A 52 7.95 1.44 3.91
N VAL A 53 7.00 1.70 3.02
CA VAL A 53 6.73 0.88 1.83
C VAL A 53 7.72 1.22 0.71
N PRO A 54 8.50 0.24 0.22
CA PRO A 54 9.49 0.48 -0.81
C PRO A 54 8.84 0.74 -2.17
N PHE A 55 9.36 1.74 -2.87
CA PHE A 55 9.01 2.03 -4.27
C PHE A 55 10.19 1.76 -5.22
N GLU A 56 11.39 2.26 -4.88
CA GLU A 56 12.66 1.90 -5.55
C GLU A 56 13.70 1.42 -4.53
N ALA A 57 13.33 1.32 -3.25
CA ALA A 57 14.22 0.82 -2.21
C ALA A 57 14.20 -0.72 -2.23
N GLY A 58 15.37 -1.36 -2.35
CA GLY A 58 15.47 -2.83 -2.29
C GLY A 58 15.15 -3.47 -0.93
N LEU A 59 14.53 -2.74 0.00
CA LEU A 59 14.31 -3.12 1.39
C LEU A 59 13.03 -2.49 1.96
N LEU A 60 12.34 -3.27 2.78
CA LEU A 60 11.27 -2.80 3.65
C LEU A 60 11.91 -2.31 4.96
N VAL A 61 11.49 -1.15 5.45
CA VAL A 61 12.04 -0.57 6.69
C VAL A 61 10.95 -0.51 7.74
N ARG A 62 11.30 -0.92 8.96
CA ARG A 62 10.51 -0.68 10.17
C ARG A 62 11.25 0.27 11.09
N VAL A 63 10.56 1.26 11.62
CA VAL A 63 11.04 2.11 12.72
C VAL A 63 10.14 1.89 13.93
N ASN A 64 10.74 1.56 15.07
CA ASN A 64 10.01 1.50 16.34
C ASN A 64 10.02 2.88 16.99
N GLU A 65 8.86 3.50 17.18
CA GLU A 65 8.76 4.87 17.70
C GLU A 65 9.17 5.00 19.17
N SER A 66 9.11 3.91 19.94
CA SER A 66 9.40 3.94 21.37
C SER A 66 10.89 4.02 21.67
N ASN A 67 11.74 3.48 20.79
CA ASN A 67 13.18 3.39 21.01
C ASN A 67 14.02 3.81 19.79
N ASN A 68 13.39 4.27 18.71
CA ASN A 68 14.01 4.66 17.44
C ASN A 68 14.88 3.58 16.78
N LEU A 69 14.67 2.30 17.13
CA LEU A 69 15.34 1.19 16.44
C LEU A 69 14.82 1.06 15.01
N VAL A 70 15.74 0.79 14.10
CA VAL A 70 15.47 0.61 12.67
C VAL A 70 15.78 -0.84 12.31
N ASP A 71 14.80 -1.54 11.75
CA ASP A 71 14.96 -2.87 11.18
C ASP A 71 14.76 -2.81 9.68
N THR A 72 15.45 -3.69 8.95
CA THR A 72 15.32 -3.81 7.50
C THR A 72 15.09 -5.24 7.08
N PHE A 73 14.25 -5.43 6.07
CA PHE A 73 13.89 -6.74 5.54
C PHE A 73 14.07 -6.73 4.02
N SER A 74 14.77 -7.74 3.49
CA SER A 74 15.12 -7.85 2.07
C SER A 74 14.89 -9.24 1.49
N ASP A 75 14.27 -10.14 2.25
CA ASP A 75 13.97 -11.52 1.83
C ASP A 75 12.71 -11.55 0.96
N TRP A 76 12.76 -10.82 -0.15
CA TRP A 76 11.67 -10.73 -1.11
C TRP A 76 11.39 -12.09 -1.75
N PRO A 77 10.11 -12.45 -1.98
CA PRO A 77 9.78 -13.64 -2.76
C PRO A 77 10.36 -13.58 -4.16
N ASP A 78 10.71 -14.74 -4.73
CA ASP A 78 11.35 -14.84 -6.05
C ASP A 78 10.49 -14.22 -7.17
N GLU A 79 9.16 -14.25 -7.04
CA GLU A 79 8.23 -13.67 -7.99
C GLU A 79 8.32 -12.14 -8.08
N VAL A 80 8.88 -11.49 -7.06
CA VAL A 80 8.94 -10.02 -6.89
C VAL A 80 10.34 -9.46 -7.20
N ASN A 81 11.35 -10.33 -7.33
CA ASN A 81 12.80 -10.07 -7.28
C ASN A 81 13.33 -8.67 -7.69
N ALA A 82 14.36 -8.24 -6.97
CA ALA A 82 15.26 -7.08 -7.08
C ALA A 82 14.68 -5.66 -7.21
N ASP A 83 13.46 -5.45 -7.71
CA ASP A 83 12.86 -4.12 -7.89
C ASP A 83 11.47 -4.03 -7.24
N PRO A 84 11.40 -4.06 -5.89
CA PRO A 84 10.15 -3.97 -5.15
C PRO A 84 9.50 -2.60 -5.37
N CYS A 85 8.62 -2.52 -6.36
CA CYS A 85 7.89 -1.30 -6.71
C CYS A 85 6.46 -1.34 -6.17
N PHE A 86 6.31 -0.98 -4.91
CA PHE A 86 5.04 -0.88 -4.19
C PHE A 86 4.68 0.57 -3.90
N TYR A 87 3.38 0.89 -3.88
CA TYR A 87 2.92 2.25 -3.60
C TYR A 87 2.11 2.35 -2.32
N GLY A 88 1.11 1.48 -2.18
CA GLY A 88 0.21 1.46 -1.03
C GLY A 88 0.53 0.34 -0.06
N SER A 89 -0.05 0.44 1.13
CA SER A 89 -0.08 -0.67 2.08
C SER A 89 -1.28 -0.61 3.02
N ALA A 90 -1.57 -1.74 3.67
CA ALA A 90 -2.50 -1.80 4.80
C ALA A 90 -2.07 -2.91 5.77
N ILE A 91 -2.44 -2.77 7.05
CA ILE A 91 -2.23 -3.80 8.06
C ILE A 91 -3.58 -4.46 8.35
N ASP A 92 -3.63 -5.79 8.22
CA ASP A 92 -4.82 -6.55 8.59
C ASP A 92 -4.93 -6.81 10.09
N ARG A 93 -6.07 -7.33 10.55
CA ARG A 93 -6.33 -7.55 11.98
C ARG A 93 -5.42 -8.60 12.63
N ARG A 94 -4.72 -9.42 11.85
CA ARG A 94 -3.80 -10.47 12.34
C ARG A 94 -2.36 -9.99 12.43
N GLY A 95 -2.08 -8.73 12.08
CA GLY A 95 -0.72 -8.20 12.07
C GLY A 95 0.06 -8.71 10.86
N VAL A 96 -0.58 -8.67 9.69
CA VAL A 96 0.08 -8.83 8.39
C VAL A 96 0.01 -7.50 7.65
N LEU A 97 1.18 -7.01 7.22
CA LEU A 97 1.31 -5.85 6.34
C LEU A 97 1.17 -6.32 4.89
N TRP A 98 0.22 -5.76 4.18
CA TRP A 98 0.00 -6.00 2.76
C TRP A 98 0.60 -4.86 1.95
N LEU A 99 1.41 -5.19 0.95
CA LEU A 99 2.08 -4.25 0.06
C LEU A 99 1.42 -4.30 -1.32
N VAL A 100 1.00 -3.14 -1.81
CA VAL A 100 0.23 -3.00 -3.04
C VAL A 100 1.16 -2.79 -4.22
N PRO A 101 1.12 -3.66 -5.24
CA PRO A 101 2.01 -3.58 -6.38
C PRO A 101 1.68 -2.37 -7.25
N TYR A 102 2.67 -1.50 -7.47
CA TYR A 102 2.61 -0.47 -8.50
C TYR A 102 3.13 -1.05 -9.82
N ASN A 103 4.39 -1.47 -9.83
CA ASN A 103 5.01 -2.21 -10.93
C ASN A 103 5.49 -3.62 -10.52
N ALA A 104 5.38 -3.98 -9.23
CA ALA A 104 5.71 -5.32 -8.77
C ALA A 104 4.77 -6.38 -9.38
N ALA A 105 5.28 -7.60 -9.57
CA ALA A 105 4.54 -8.68 -10.23
C ALA A 105 3.44 -9.32 -9.36
N ALA A 106 3.48 -9.10 -8.05
CA ALA A 106 2.60 -9.72 -7.07
C ALA A 106 2.29 -8.78 -5.91
N ILE A 107 1.18 -9.05 -5.22
CA ILE A 107 0.92 -8.49 -3.88
C ILE A 107 1.87 -9.20 -2.91
N VAL A 108 2.44 -8.46 -1.95
CA VAL A 108 3.28 -9.07 -0.92
C VAL A 108 2.65 -8.91 0.45
N SER A 109 2.55 -10.00 1.19
CA SER A 109 2.21 -9.96 2.61
C SER A 109 3.46 -10.12 3.45
N VAL A 110 3.58 -9.35 4.54
CA VAL A 110 4.69 -9.39 5.48
C VAL A 110 4.15 -9.63 6.87
N THR A 111 4.62 -10.67 7.54
CA THR A 111 4.32 -10.89 8.96
C THR A 111 4.99 -9.80 9.78
N ILE A 112 4.22 -9.03 10.56
CA ILE A 112 4.77 -7.88 11.32
C ILE A 112 4.72 -8.08 12.85
N ARG A 113 4.26 -9.24 13.32
CA ARG A 113 4.18 -9.59 14.75
C ARG A 113 4.64 -11.03 15.00
N GLY A 114 5.07 -11.32 16.22
CA GLY A 114 5.48 -12.66 16.66
C GLY A 114 6.93 -13.02 16.29
N ALA A 115 7.22 -14.32 16.25
CA ALA A 115 8.57 -14.83 15.97
C ALA A 115 8.99 -14.71 14.49
N ASP A 116 8.01 -14.70 13.58
CA ASP A 116 8.22 -14.69 12.13
C ASP A 116 8.22 -13.26 11.53
N VAL A 117 8.51 -12.23 12.33
CA VAL A 117 8.53 -10.83 11.87
C VAL A 117 9.46 -10.69 10.66
N GLY A 118 8.96 -10.05 9.60
CA GLY A 118 9.69 -9.85 8.35
C GLY A 118 9.46 -10.93 7.30
N ARG A 119 8.82 -12.05 7.65
CA ARG A 119 8.52 -13.11 6.68
C ARG A 119 7.62 -12.60 5.57
N MET A 120 8.09 -12.67 4.33
CA MET A 120 7.37 -12.20 3.15
C MET A 120 6.76 -13.37 2.35
N ARG A 121 5.62 -13.14 1.73
CA ARG A 121 4.98 -14.08 0.79
C ARG A 121 4.37 -13.32 -0.38
N ALA A 122 4.52 -13.85 -1.58
CA ALA A 122 3.89 -13.33 -2.79
C ALA A 122 2.50 -13.94 -2.99
N HIS A 123 1.59 -13.12 -3.50
CA HIS A 123 0.24 -13.50 -3.88
C HIS A 123 -0.02 -13.03 -5.30
N ALA A 124 -0.39 -13.99 -6.17
CA ALA A 124 -0.62 -13.71 -7.58
C ALA A 124 -1.79 -12.73 -7.77
N LEU A 125 -1.60 -11.77 -8.67
CA LEU A 125 -2.71 -10.95 -9.16
C LEU A 125 -3.59 -11.77 -10.13
N PRO A 126 -4.89 -11.45 -10.23
CA PRO A 126 -5.71 -12.00 -11.30
C PRO A 126 -5.15 -11.59 -12.67
N SER A 127 -5.56 -12.29 -13.74
CA SER A 127 -5.16 -11.92 -15.10
C SER A 127 -5.75 -10.56 -15.48
N LEU A 128 -4.94 -9.51 -15.37
CA LEU A 128 -5.24 -8.15 -15.80
C LEU A 128 -4.59 -7.90 -17.16
N SER A 129 -5.20 -7.06 -18.01
CA SER A 129 -4.51 -6.57 -19.21
C SER A 129 -3.22 -5.87 -18.75
N LYS A 130 -2.06 -6.37 -19.19
CA LYS A 130 -0.75 -5.87 -18.74
C LYS A 130 -0.68 -4.35 -18.89
N SER A 131 -0.56 -3.64 -17.77
CA SER A 131 -0.16 -2.24 -17.72
C SER A 131 0.85 -2.06 -16.59
N SER A 132 1.73 -1.08 -16.73
CA SER A 132 2.52 -0.59 -15.61
C SER A 132 1.64 0.20 -14.66
N SER A 133 2.01 0.29 -13.39
CA SER A 133 1.41 1.22 -12.44
C SER A 133 -0.04 0.89 -12.11
N LEU A 134 -0.33 -0.40 -11.90
CA LEU A 134 -1.69 -0.95 -11.81
C LEU A 134 -2.49 -0.36 -10.65
N PHE A 135 -1.88 -0.25 -9.47
CA PHE A 135 -2.55 0.15 -8.24
C PHE A 135 -1.71 1.18 -7.47
N ILE A 136 -2.37 2.13 -6.80
CA ILE A 136 -1.71 3.20 -6.05
C ILE A 136 -1.98 3.16 -4.54
N GLY A 137 -2.89 2.29 -4.12
CA GLY A 137 -3.34 2.25 -2.73
C GLY A 137 -4.16 1.01 -2.43
N CYS A 138 -4.54 0.88 -1.17
CA CYS A 138 -5.56 -0.08 -0.78
C CYS A 138 -6.29 0.40 0.47
N GLY A 139 -7.44 -0.22 0.73
CA GLY A 139 -8.07 -0.14 2.04
C GLY A 139 -8.52 -1.52 2.51
N TYR A 140 -8.34 -1.78 3.80
CA TYR A 140 -8.67 -3.06 4.43
C TYR A 140 -10.07 -3.01 5.04
N ASP A 141 -10.96 -3.85 4.53
CA ASP A 141 -12.26 -4.16 5.12
C ASP A 141 -12.08 -5.22 6.20
N ARG A 142 -12.06 -4.76 7.45
CA ARG A 142 -11.91 -5.61 8.63
C ARG A 142 -13.08 -6.53 8.93
N HIS A 143 -14.27 -6.26 8.37
CA HIS A 143 -15.45 -7.09 8.63
C HIS A 143 -15.44 -8.35 7.78
N ARG A 144 -14.89 -8.26 6.57
CA ARG A 144 -14.81 -9.37 5.61
C ARG A 144 -13.41 -9.96 5.47
N ASP A 145 -12.41 -9.39 6.15
CA ASP A 145 -11.00 -9.74 5.97
C ASP A 145 -10.53 -9.58 4.51
N VAL A 146 -10.97 -8.50 3.86
CA VAL A 146 -10.68 -8.24 2.45
C VAL A 146 -9.87 -6.96 2.28
N LEU A 147 -8.84 -7.00 1.44
CA LEU A 147 -8.13 -5.83 0.97
C LEU A 147 -8.69 -5.37 -0.37
N TRP A 148 -9.08 -4.11 -0.48
CA TRP A 148 -9.49 -3.50 -1.74
C TRP A 148 -8.32 -2.75 -2.35
N LEU A 149 -7.84 -3.18 -3.52
CA LEU A 149 -6.80 -2.49 -4.26
C LEU A 149 -7.39 -1.34 -5.08
N ILE A 150 -6.82 -0.16 -4.92
CA ILE A 150 -7.28 1.06 -5.60
C ILE A 150 -6.57 1.16 -6.95
N ALA A 151 -7.36 1.03 -8.01
CA ALA A 151 -6.88 1.05 -9.38
C ALA A 151 -6.27 2.41 -9.75
N HIS A 152 -5.09 2.39 -10.35
CA HIS A 152 -4.47 3.54 -10.97
C HIS A 152 -4.57 3.41 -12.48
N THR A 153 -3.80 2.51 -13.11
CA THR A 153 -3.99 2.15 -14.54
C THR A 153 -4.74 0.83 -14.73
N SER A 154 -4.99 0.08 -13.65
CA SER A 154 -5.71 -1.18 -13.73
C SER A 154 -7.10 -0.97 -14.34
N PRO A 155 -7.56 -1.83 -15.26
CA PRO A 155 -8.89 -1.72 -15.85
C PRO A 155 -10.00 -1.93 -14.81
N SER A 156 -9.71 -2.65 -13.72
CA SER A 156 -10.69 -3.11 -12.73
C SER A 156 -10.22 -2.90 -11.29
N LEU A 157 -11.17 -2.82 -10.36
CA LEU A 157 -10.86 -3.01 -8.94
C LEU A 157 -10.53 -4.48 -8.67
N VAL A 158 -9.61 -4.70 -7.74
CA VAL A 158 -9.24 -6.04 -7.27
C VAL A 158 -9.46 -6.10 -5.77
N LYS A 159 -10.07 -7.20 -5.32
CA LYS A 159 -10.19 -7.53 -3.90
C LYS A 159 -9.26 -8.71 -3.58
N VAL A 160 -8.68 -8.72 -2.40
CA VAL A 160 -7.79 -9.79 -1.91
C VAL A 160 -8.38 -10.33 -0.62
N ASP A 161 -8.72 -11.61 -0.60
CA ASP A 161 -9.03 -12.30 0.65
C ASP A 161 -7.74 -12.42 1.45
N THR A 162 -7.68 -11.76 2.60
CA THR A 162 -6.44 -11.69 3.38
C THR A 162 -6.14 -13.01 4.07
N VAL A 163 -7.10 -13.94 4.22
CA VAL A 163 -6.88 -15.24 4.87
C VAL A 163 -6.13 -16.20 3.96
N SER A 164 -6.58 -16.29 2.72
CA SER A 164 -6.06 -17.18 1.69
C SER A 164 -4.99 -16.52 0.81
N GLY A 165 -5.02 -15.19 0.70
CA GLY A 165 -4.21 -14.45 -0.27
C GLY A 165 -4.80 -14.43 -1.68
N LEU A 166 -5.99 -14.98 -1.90
CA LEU A 166 -6.61 -15.04 -3.21
C LEU A 166 -7.04 -13.63 -3.66
N ALA A 167 -6.54 -13.20 -4.82
CA ALA A 167 -6.90 -11.93 -5.44
C ALA A 167 -7.85 -12.13 -6.63
N GLU A 168 -8.95 -11.37 -6.65
CA GLU A 168 -10.00 -11.50 -7.66
C GLU A 168 -10.42 -10.13 -8.19
N ILE A 169 -10.86 -10.08 -9.45
CA ILE A 169 -11.48 -8.89 -10.03
C ILE A 169 -12.83 -8.68 -9.35
N ALA A 170 -13.02 -7.51 -8.75
CA ALA A 170 -14.30 -7.15 -8.16
C ALA A 170 -15.28 -6.68 -9.26
N PRO A 171 -16.54 -7.15 -9.25
CA PRO A 171 -17.56 -6.57 -10.10
C PRO A 171 -17.73 -5.10 -9.73
N THR A 172 -17.67 -4.22 -10.73
CA THR A 172 -17.81 -2.77 -10.52
C THR A 172 -18.81 -2.18 -11.50
N GLN A 173 -19.76 -1.43 -10.97
CA GLN A 173 -20.63 -0.57 -11.74
C GLN A 173 -20.33 0.88 -11.34
N TRP A 174 -19.70 1.62 -12.24
CA TRP A 174 -19.31 2.99 -11.98
C TRP A 174 -20.52 3.94 -12.09
N PRO A 175 -20.62 4.96 -11.21
CA PRO A 175 -21.66 5.99 -11.33
C PRO A 175 -21.61 6.67 -12.70
N ALA A 176 -22.79 6.94 -13.28
CA ALA A 176 -22.90 7.55 -14.60
C ALA A 176 -22.28 8.97 -14.65
N GLU A 177 -22.24 9.64 -13.50
CA GLU A 177 -21.69 10.98 -13.28
C GLU A 177 -20.17 11.06 -13.52
N LEU A 178 -19.46 9.92 -13.49
CA LEU A 178 -18.05 9.86 -13.89
C LEU A 178 -17.87 9.99 -15.41
N GLY A 179 -18.95 9.89 -16.18
CA GLY A 179 -18.97 9.92 -17.63
C GLY A 179 -18.61 8.58 -18.26
N SER A 180 -19.17 8.33 -19.45
CA SER A 180 -18.95 7.08 -20.21
C SER A 180 -17.49 6.84 -20.60
N GLY A 181 -16.65 7.88 -20.58
CA GLY A 181 -15.22 7.78 -20.82
C GLY A 181 -14.40 7.26 -19.63
N PHE A 182 -14.96 7.23 -18.40
CA PHE A 182 -14.21 6.83 -17.21
C PHE A 182 -13.55 5.45 -17.32
N PRO A 183 -14.22 4.39 -17.82
CA PRO A 183 -13.59 3.08 -17.99
C PRO A 183 -12.37 3.10 -18.94
N LEU A 184 -12.33 4.06 -19.87
CA LEU A 184 -11.29 4.21 -20.90
C LEU A 184 -10.14 5.15 -20.47
N GLN A 185 -10.24 5.79 -19.30
CA GLN A 185 -9.18 6.65 -18.79
C GLN A 185 -7.95 5.81 -18.41
N ILE A 186 -6.77 6.35 -18.74
CA ILE A 186 -5.48 5.73 -18.38
C ILE A 186 -5.28 5.76 -16.86
N TYR A 187 -5.62 6.88 -16.21
CA TYR A 187 -5.55 7.02 -14.76
C TYR A 187 -6.96 7.09 -14.17
N LYS A 188 -7.31 6.12 -13.33
CA LYS A 188 -8.65 5.99 -12.74
C LYS A 188 -8.76 6.77 -11.44
N PHE A 189 -7.94 6.41 -10.45
CA PHE A 189 -7.95 7.02 -9.12
C PHE A 189 -6.55 7.50 -8.73
N CYS A 190 -6.48 8.58 -7.96
CA CYS A 190 -5.23 9.04 -7.35
C CYS A 190 -5.04 8.51 -5.92
N GLU A 191 -6.13 8.21 -5.22
CA GLU A 191 -6.11 7.67 -3.85
C GLU A 191 -7.49 7.11 -3.46
N GLY A 192 -7.55 6.48 -2.31
CA GLY A 192 -8.78 6.04 -1.67
C GLY A 192 -8.51 5.48 -0.27
N CYS A 193 -9.58 5.28 0.50
CA CYS A 193 -9.52 4.75 1.86
C CYS A 193 -10.81 4.03 2.22
N VAL A 194 -10.71 3.06 3.12
CA VAL A 194 -11.88 2.42 3.73
C VAL A 194 -12.33 3.24 4.94
N THR A 195 -13.64 3.41 5.11
CA THR A 195 -14.17 4.13 6.27
C THR A 195 -13.78 3.45 7.58
N PRO A 196 -13.65 4.19 8.70
CA PRO A 196 -13.31 3.59 9.99
C PRO A 196 -14.24 2.45 10.42
N GLY A 197 -15.52 2.53 10.02
CA GLY A 197 -16.52 1.49 10.25
C GLY A 197 -16.48 0.32 9.26
N GLY A 198 -15.56 0.30 8.30
CA GLY A 198 -15.42 -0.78 7.32
C GLY A 198 -16.66 -1.00 6.46
N GLN A 199 -17.44 0.06 6.20
CA GLN A 199 -18.71 -0.03 5.47
C GLN A 199 -18.57 0.30 3.99
N SER A 200 -17.55 1.09 3.64
CA SER A 200 -17.41 1.59 2.28
C SER A 200 -15.96 1.95 1.98
N LEU A 201 -15.61 1.82 0.70
CA LEU A 201 -14.39 2.35 0.11
C LEU A 201 -14.70 3.71 -0.53
N TRP A 202 -13.98 4.75 -0.13
CA TRP A 202 -13.99 6.05 -0.79
C TRP A 202 -12.77 6.16 -1.70
N MET A 203 -12.95 6.70 -2.90
CA MET A 203 -11.89 6.86 -3.90
C MET A 203 -11.99 8.22 -4.55
N VAL A 204 -10.85 8.79 -4.93
CA VAL A 204 -10.77 10.08 -5.62
C VAL A 204 -10.40 9.84 -7.08
N PRO A 205 -11.32 10.01 -8.04
CA PRO A 205 -11.00 9.80 -9.45
C PRO A 205 -10.04 10.89 -9.96
N TYR A 206 -9.10 10.51 -10.82
CA TYR A 206 -8.01 11.41 -11.27
C TYR A 206 -8.52 12.65 -12.01
N SER A 207 -9.62 12.53 -12.75
CA SER A 207 -10.20 13.60 -13.57
C SER A 207 -11.63 13.97 -13.20
N SER A 208 -12.05 13.65 -11.98
CA SER A 208 -13.39 13.99 -11.47
C SER A 208 -13.32 15.10 -10.44
N LYS A 209 -14.42 15.86 -10.33
CA LYS A 209 -14.64 16.83 -9.24
C LYS A 209 -15.30 16.19 -8.02
N LEU A 210 -15.76 14.95 -8.14
CA LEU A 210 -16.52 14.25 -7.11
C LEU A 210 -15.78 12.98 -6.68
N PRO A 211 -15.61 12.74 -5.36
CA PRO A 211 -15.18 11.45 -4.87
C PRO A 211 -16.26 10.40 -5.15
N VAL A 212 -15.83 9.14 -5.25
CA VAL A 212 -16.70 7.98 -5.46
C VAL A 212 -16.72 7.16 -4.19
N ARG A 213 -17.89 6.68 -3.82
CA ARG A 213 -18.10 5.75 -2.72
C ARG A 213 -18.55 4.40 -3.29
N LEU A 214 -17.88 3.34 -2.90
CA LEU A 214 -18.31 1.96 -3.10
C LEU A 214 -18.75 1.43 -1.74
N ASP A 215 -20.03 1.14 -1.60
CA ASP A 215 -20.55 0.46 -0.41
C ASP A 215 -20.24 -1.03 -0.49
N PHE A 216 -19.76 -1.57 0.62
CA PHE A 216 -19.58 -3.01 0.73
C PHE A 216 -20.94 -3.61 1.06
N GLU A 217 -21.48 -4.42 0.15
CA GLU A 217 -22.78 -5.08 0.36
C GLU A 217 -22.80 -5.74 1.74
N THR A 218 -23.71 -5.30 2.61
CA THR A 218 -24.04 -6.05 3.82
C THR A 218 -24.59 -7.38 3.33
N GLU A 219 -23.84 -8.47 3.51
CA GLU A 219 -24.45 -9.78 3.41
C GLU A 219 -25.63 -9.78 4.39
N ALA A 220 -26.83 -10.07 3.86
CA ALA A 220 -28.08 -10.11 4.61
C ALA A 220 -28.14 -11.35 5.50
#